data_AF-A0A9Q4JKE6-F1
#
_entry.id   AF-A0A9Q4JKE6-F1
#
_cell.length_a   1.000
_cell.length_b   1.000
_cell.length_c   1.000
_cell.angle_alpha   90.00
_cell.angle_beta   90.00
_cell.angle_gamma   90.00
#
_symmetry.space_group_name_H-M   'P 1'
#
loop_
_entity.id
_entity.type
_entity.pdbx_description
1 polymer ?
#
loop_
_entity_poly.entity_id
_entity_poly.type
_entity_poly.pdbx_seq_one_letter_code
_entity_poly.pdbx_strand_id
1 'polypeptide(L)'
;WSSSLTDSTSKGKPDIEAVDLTTRLQDLNNILECTTKPIIFDGDTGGKIEHFVFTVRTLERHGISAVIIEDKVGLKKNSLFGTDAIQTQDSIEGFCDKIRAGKNAQVTGDFMI
;
A
#
# COMPACT_ATOMS: atom_id res chain seq x y z
N TRP A 1 -10.79 -3.45 -4.14
CA TRP A 1 -9.36 -3.34 -4.46
C TRP A 1 -9.10 -1.90 -4.86
N SER A 2 -8.30 -1.17 -4.07
CA SER A 2 -7.81 0.17 -4.41
C SER A 2 -6.41 0.01 -4.98
N SER A 3 -6.31 0.05 -6.31
CA SER A 3 -5.07 -0.24 -7.04
C SER A 3 -4.22 1.02 -7.17
N SER A 4 -2.91 0.91 -6.86
CA SER A 4 -1.98 2.02 -7.09
C SER A 4 -1.87 2.35 -8.59
N LEU A 5 -1.96 1.33 -9.46
CA LEU A 5 -1.92 1.47 -10.92
C LEU A 5 -3.10 2.28 -11.45
N THR A 6 -4.32 1.99 -11.00
CA THR A 6 -5.51 2.74 -11.46
C THR A 6 -5.52 4.16 -10.90
N ASP A 7 -5.11 4.34 -9.64
CA ASP A 7 -5.03 5.66 -9.00
C ASP A 7 -4.02 6.54 -9.76
N SER A 8 -2.80 6.05 -9.98
CA SER A 8 -1.76 6.77 -10.74
C SER A 8 -2.17 7.06 -12.19
N THR A 9 -2.75 6.07 -12.89
CA THR A 9 -3.25 6.23 -14.27
C THR A 9 -4.32 7.32 -14.34
N SER A 10 -5.26 7.36 -13.39
CA SER A 10 -6.33 8.37 -13.37
C SER A 10 -5.81 9.80 -13.23
N LYS A 11 -4.62 9.98 -12.63
CA LYS A 11 -3.94 11.27 -12.47
C LYS A 11 -2.90 11.54 -13.57
N GLY A 12 -2.82 10.69 -14.60
CA GLY A 12 -1.83 10.80 -15.67
C GLY A 12 -0.38 10.61 -15.19
N LYS A 13 -0.18 9.86 -14.11
CA LYS A 13 1.13 9.60 -13.48
C LYS A 13 1.53 8.13 -13.64
N PRO A 14 2.83 7.83 -13.70
CA PRO A 14 3.32 6.46 -13.66
C PRO A 14 3.11 5.81 -12.29
N ASP A 15 2.91 4.49 -12.28
CA ASP A 15 2.77 3.67 -11.07
C ASP A 15 4.12 3.37 -10.42
N ILE A 16 4.68 4.40 -9.78
CA ILE A 16 6.02 4.39 -9.17
C ILE A 16 6.02 5.02 -7.76
N GLU A 17 4.91 4.91 -7.03
CA GLU A 17 4.68 5.58 -5.73
C GLU A 17 4.68 7.13 -5.84
N ALA A 18 4.48 7.68 -7.04
CA ALA A 18 4.45 9.13 -7.29
C ALA A 18 3.14 9.82 -6.87
N VAL A 19 2.08 9.04 -6.63
CA VAL A 19 0.83 9.53 -6.03
C VAL A 19 0.91 9.25 -4.54
N ASP A 20 0.85 10.32 -3.74
CA ASP A 20 1.01 10.22 -2.30
C ASP A 20 -0.25 9.67 -1.62
N LEU A 21 -0.07 9.18 -0.39
CA LEU A 21 -1.13 8.59 0.41
C LEU A 21 -2.33 9.54 0.61
N THR A 22 -2.09 10.86 0.77
CA THR A 22 -3.17 11.83 0.98
C THR A 22 -4.14 11.85 -0.19
N THR A 23 -3.61 11.89 -1.41
CA THR A 23 -4.41 11.86 -2.64
C THR A 23 -5.20 10.55 -2.73
N ARG A 24 -4.56 9.41 -2.45
CA ARG A 24 -5.22 8.09 -2.53
C ARG A 24 -6.31 7.93 -1.45
N LEU A 25 -6.12 8.50 -0.26
CA LEU A 25 -7.14 8.53 0.80
C LEU A 25 -8.36 9.36 0.43
N GLN A 26 -8.19 10.47 -0.29
CA GLN A 26 -9.33 11.24 -0.80
C GLN A 26 -10.17 10.41 -1.78
N ASP A 27 -9.52 9.70 -2.70
CA ASP A 27 -10.19 8.83 -3.65
C ASP A 27 -10.91 7.67 -2.91
N LEU A 28 -10.30 7.11 -1.86
CA LEU A 28 -10.92 6.08 -1.00
C LEU A 28 -12.17 6.57 -0.27
N ASN A 29 -12.17 7.80 0.27
CA ASN A 29 -13.35 8.35 0.93
C ASN A 29 -14.55 8.42 -0.02
N ASN A 30 -14.33 8.85 -1.28
CA ASN A 30 -15.38 8.87 -2.29
C ASN A 30 -15.93 7.46 -2.60
N ILE A 31 -15.07 6.43 -2.58
CA ILE A 31 -15.48 5.03 -2.80
C ILE A 31 -16.34 4.54 -1.63
N LEU A 32 -15.94 4.86 -0.40
CA LEU A 32 -16.64 4.43 0.82
C LEU A 32 -18.04 5.07 0.96
N GLU A 33 -18.28 6.24 0.37
CA GLU A 33 -19.65 6.80 0.27
C GLU A 33 -20.57 5.92 -0.59
N CYS A 34 -20.02 5.17 -1.54
CA CYS A 34 -20.77 4.34 -2.47
C CYS A 34 -20.91 2.88 -2.00
N THR A 35 -20.16 2.45 -0.98
CA THR A 35 -20.14 1.04 -0.58
C THR A 35 -19.76 0.80 0.87
N THR A 36 -20.37 -0.23 1.46
CA THR A 36 -19.98 -0.79 2.76
C THR A 36 -19.14 -2.07 2.62
N LYS A 37 -18.80 -2.47 1.39
CA LYS A 37 -17.99 -3.66 1.16
C LYS A 37 -16.54 -3.42 1.62
N PRO A 38 -15.85 -4.45 2.13
CA PRO A 38 -14.45 -4.35 2.50
C PRO A 38 -13.56 -3.82 1.37
N ILE A 39 -12.65 -2.92 1.70
CA ILE A 39 -11.64 -2.40 0.76
C ILE A 39 -10.27 -2.94 1.15
N ILE A 40 -9.59 -3.52 0.16
CA ILE A 40 -8.18 -3.90 0.22
C ILE A 40 -7.40 -2.82 -0.54
N PHE A 41 -6.43 -2.22 0.13
CA PHE A 41 -5.56 -1.18 -0.40
C PHE A 41 -4.22 -1.74 -0.89
N ASP A 42 -3.83 -1.36 -2.09
CA ASP A 42 -2.49 -1.61 -2.62
C ASP A 42 -1.50 -0.64 -1.97
N GLY A 43 -0.69 -1.14 -1.03
CA GLY A 43 0.27 -0.39 -0.23
C GLY A 43 1.66 -0.30 -0.84
N ASP A 44 1.84 -0.68 -2.11
CA ASP A 44 3.14 -0.70 -2.78
C ASP A 44 4.19 -1.46 -1.95
N THR A 45 5.39 -0.91 -1.77
CA THR A 45 6.42 -1.53 -0.91
C THR A 45 6.17 -1.34 0.59
N GLY A 46 5.12 -0.61 0.98
CA GLY A 46 4.89 -0.12 2.34
C GLY A 46 5.83 1.01 2.77
N GLY A 47 6.80 1.39 1.93
CA GLY A 47 7.80 2.42 2.23
C GLY A 47 8.74 2.03 3.37
N LYS A 48 9.21 3.04 4.11
CA LYS A 48 10.06 2.85 5.30
C LYS A 48 9.25 2.26 6.46
N ILE A 49 9.85 1.37 7.25
CA ILE A 49 9.19 0.71 8.38
C ILE A 49 8.61 1.75 9.36
N GLU A 50 9.37 2.79 9.66
CA GLU A 50 8.97 3.88 10.57
C GLU A 50 7.81 4.71 10.04
N HIS A 51 7.60 4.72 8.73
CA HIS A 51 6.46 5.39 8.10
C HIS A 51 5.26 4.44 7.98
N PHE A 52 5.51 3.17 7.69
CA PHE A 52 4.49 2.16 7.48
C PHE A 52 3.56 2.01 8.69
N VAL A 53 4.10 2.12 9.91
CA VAL A 53 3.30 2.10 11.15
C VAL A 53 2.22 3.20 11.19
N PHE A 54 2.51 4.37 10.64
CA PHE A 54 1.54 5.46 10.55
C PHE A 54 0.56 5.24 9.40
N THR A 55 1.03 4.69 8.28
CA THR A 55 0.17 4.29 7.16
C THR A 55 -0.89 3.27 7.59
N VAL A 56 -0.50 2.22 8.31
CA VAL A 56 -1.43 1.21 8.86
C VAL A 56 -2.52 1.85 9.70
N ARG A 57 -2.13 2.65 10.71
CA ARG A 57 -3.08 3.36 11.58
C ARG A 57 -4.01 4.30 10.82
N THR A 58 -3.49 4.92 9.77
CA THR A 58 -4.26 5.85 8.94
C THR A 58 -5.29 5.08 8.13
N LEU A 59 -4.88 4.03 7.41
CA LEU A 59 -5.79 3.21 6.60
C LEU A 59 -6.91 2.61 7.46
N GLU A 60 -6.55 2.01 8.60
CA GLU A 60 -7.52 1.41 9.51
C GLU A 60 -8.52 2.44 10.04
N ARG A 61 -8.06 3.63 10.46
CA ARG A 61 -8.94 4.71 10.93
C ARG A 61 -9.90 5.21 9.84
N HIS A 62 -9.52 5.11 8.56
CA HIS A 62 -10.35 5.49 7.42
C HIS A 62 -11.28 4.37 6.95
N GLY A 63 -11.41 3.27 7.70
CA GLY A 63 -12.34 2.19 7.37
C GLY A 63 -11.84 1.23 6.29
N ILE A 64 -10.55 1.26 5.97
CA ILE A 64 -9.93 0.28 5.07
C ILE A 64 -9.76 -1.04 5.82
N SER A 65 -10.04 -2.16 5.15
CA SER A 65 -10.08 -3.49 5.78
C SER A 65 -8.73 -4.20 5.72
N ALA A 66 -7.92 -3.94 4.70
CA ALA A 66 -6.62 -4.56 4.53
C ALA A 66 -5.67 -3.68 3.72
N VAL A 67 -4.36 -3.86 3.94
CA VAL A 67 -3.31 -3.36 3.06
C VAL A 67 -2.48 -4.53 2.54
N ILE A 68 -2.16 -4.54 1.25
CA ILE A 68 -1.20 -5.48 0.66
C ILE A 68 0.11 -4.72 0.42
N ILE A 69 1.24 -5.32 0.80
CA ILE A 69 2.58 -4.78 0.52
C ILE A 69 3.42 -5.81 -0.24
N GLU A 70 4.33 -5.33 -1.08
CA GLU A 70 5.31 -6.15 -1.82
C GLU A 70 6.73 -5.98 -1.26
N ASP A 71 7.54 -7.03 -1.38
CA ASP A 71 8.90 -7.14 -0.84
C ASP A 71 9.96 -6.55 -1.78
N LYS A 72 9.59 -5.66 -2.69
CA LYS A 72 10.54 -5.02 -3.62
C LYS A 72 11.28 -3.87 -2.93
N VAL A 73 12.51 -3.64 -3.36
CA VAL A 73 13.33 -2.49 -2.96
C VAL A 73 13.79 -1.70 -4.18
N GLY A 74 14.15 -0.43 -3.95
CA GLY A 74 14.51 0.52 -4.99
C GLY A 74 13.30 1.29 -5.51
N LEU A 75 13.46 1.94 -6.67
CA LEU A 75 12.33 2.60 -7.33
C LEU A 75 11.33 1.53 -7.76
N LYS A 76 10.08 1.63 -7.27
CA LYS A 76 8.99 0.75 -7.69
C LYS A 76 8.93 0.76 -9.22
N LYS A 77 8.97 -0.43 -9.80
CA LYS A 77 8.68 -0.68 -11.22
C LYS A 77 7.47 -1.59 -11.25
N ASN A 78 6.46 -1.22 -12.03
CA ASN A 78 5.28 -2.06 -12.18
C ASN A 78 5.68 -3.46 -12.69
N SER A 79 4.87 -4.46 -12.39
CA SER A 79 5.14 -5.85 -12.80
C SER A 79 5.02 -6.09 -14.30
N LEU A 80 4.54 -5.11 -15.08
CA LEU A 80 4.32 -5.22 -16.51
C LEU A 80 5.60 -5.07 -17.35
N PHE A 81 6.72 -4.66 -16.74
CA PHE A 81 8.02 -4.54 -17.41
C PHE A 81 8.70 -5.89 -17.74
N GLY A 82 8.06 -7.03 -17.46
CA GLY A 82 8.60 -8.36 -17.76
C GLY A 82 9.85 -8.72 -16.95
N THR A 83 10.61 -9.70 -17.43
CA THR A 83 11.84 -10.20 -16.77
C THR A 83 13.09 -9.39 -17.07
N ASP A 84 13.02 -8.47 -18.03
CA ASP A 84 14.18 -7.69 -18.48
C ASP A 84 14.54 -6.55 -17.53
N ALA A 85 13.57 -6.10 -16.72
CA ALA A 85 13.81 -5.14 -15.66
C ALA A 85 14.37 -5.86 -14.42
N ILE A 86 15.61 -5.54 -14.05
CA ILE A 86 16.18 -5.97 -12.77
C ILE A 86 15.25 -5.51 -11.64
N GLN A 87 14.70 -6.48 -10.91
CA GLN A 87 13.94 -6.27 -9.68
C GLN A 87 14.77 -6.78 -8.51
N THR A 88 14.93 -5.93 -7.51
CA THR A 88 15.60 -6.26 -6.26
C THR A 88 14.56 -6.46 -5.18
N GLN A 89 14.71 -7.52 -4.41
CA GLN A 89 13.85 -7.82 -3.27
C GLN A 89 14.56 -7.42 -1.97
N ASP A 90 13.76 -7.13 -0.95
CA ASP A 90 14.22 -6.97 0.42
C ASP A 90 14.74 -8.32 0.93
N SER A 91 15.54 -8.26 1.98
CA SER A 91 15.84 -9.45 2.77
C SER A 91 14.56 -10.01 3.40
N ILE A 92 14.52 -11.34 3.59
CA ILE A 92 13.41 -12.00 4.28
C ILE A 92 13.24 -11.38 5.68
N GLU A 93 14.34 -11.16 6.39
CA GLU A 93 14.37 -10.55 7.71
C GLU A 93 13.80 -9.12 7.68
N GLY A 94 14.25 -8.28 6.74
CA GLY A 94 13.78 -6.90 6.59
C GLY A 94 12.29 -6.81 6.28
N PHE A 95 11.78 -7.67 5.39
CA PHE A 95 10.35 -7.69 5.07
C PHE A 95 9.52 -8.25 6.23
N CYS A 96 10.00 -9.28 6.92
CA CYS A 96 9.38 -9.77 8.15
C CYS A 96 9.31 -8.70 9.24
N ASP A 97 10.36 -7.89 9.39
CA ASP A 97 10.39 -6.78 10.34
C ASP A 97 9.35 -5.71 9.99
N LYS A 98 9.19 -5.39 8.70
CA LYS A 98 8.14 -4.49 8.20
C LYS A 98 6.73 -5.02 8.51
N ILE A 99 6.46 -6.29 8.20
CA ILE A 99 5.16 -6.93 8.51
C ILE A 99 4.92 -6.89 10.01
N ARG A 100 5.91 -7.24 10.84
CA ARG A 100 5.78 -7.24 12.31
C ARG A 100 5.49 -5.84 12.85
N ALA A 101 6.20 -4.82 12.35
CA ALA A 101 5.95 -3.43 12.72
C ALA A 101 4.53 -2.98 12.33
N GLY A 102 4.08 -3.34 11.13
CA GLY A 102 2.71 -3.09 10.68
C GLY A 102 1.67 -3.76 11.57
N LYS A 103 1.83 -5.06 11.86
CA LYS A 103 0.91 -5.83 12.74
C LYS A 103 0.85 -5.23 14.15
N ASN A 104 1.98 -4.80 14.70
CA ASN A 104 2.03 -4.12 16.00
C ASN A 104 1.40 -2.72 15.99
N ALA A 105 1.27 -2.09 14.82
CA ALA A 105 0.70 -0.75 14.68
C ALA A 105 -0.83 -0.74 14.58
N GLN A 106 -1.44 -1.89 14.27
CA GLN A 106 -2.89 -2.07 14.18
C GLN A 106 -3.57 -1.66 15.50
N VAL A 107 -4.76 -1.07 15.38
CA VAL A 107 -5.61 -0.67 16.51
C VAL A 107 -6.51 -1.83 16.92
N THR A 108 -6.99 -2.61 15.95
CA THR A 108 -7.89 -3.75 16.13
C THR A 108 -7.29 -5.03 15.58
N GLY A 109 -7.89 -6.18 15.95
CA GLY A 109 -7.54 -7.48 15.37
C GLY A 109 -8.12 -7.72 13.97
N ASP A 110 -8.98 -6.84 13.48
CA ASP A 110 -9.76 -7.04 12.26
C ASP A 110 -9.03 -6.52 11.00
N PHE A 111 -8.18 -5.51 11.15
CA PHE A 111 -7.38 -5.00 10.03
C PHE A 111 -6.37 -6.06 9.57
N MET A 112 -6.23 -6.24 8.25
CA MET A 112 -5.31 -7.21 7.66
C MET A 112 -4.10 -6.53 6.99
N ILE A 113 -2.96 -7.21 7.05
CA ILE A 113 -1.72 -6.86 6.33
C ILE A 113 -1.25 -8.14 5.65
#